data_AF-A0A139WDR3-F1
#
_entry.id   AF-A0A139WDR3-F1
#
_cell.length_a   1.000
_cell.length_b   1.000
_cell.length_c   1.000
_cell.angle_alpha   90.00
_cell.angle_beta   90.00
_cell.angle_gamma   90.00
#
_symmetry.space_group_name_H-M   'P 1'
#
loop_
_entity.id
_entity.type
_entity.pdbx_description
1 polymer ?
#
loop_
_entity_poly.entity_id
_entity_poly.type
_entity_poly.pdbx_seq_one_letter_code
_entity_poly.pdbx_strand_id
1 'polypeptide(L)'
;MGDAVFQMDLETSLRYALLREVSTTKVIKGEQLAALRAFLNVIKKYFPFGYNSTSFINNLTNLTSSDEVQGVQVQVLVQQADDSGVFSTPQRFLGCQGSANRFRGYPCSLWRLFHYLTVNSVLLNVSNRKANPVEVLGAMHGYVKHFFSCSHCSEHFQKMAAERNLTSVSSLEESVLWLWEAHNVVNKRLKGDTTEDPEYPKEQFPTRLRCPECYGEDGAWKKKEVLKYLKRMYGRYSVRYVGSDTKVLFPGLDR
;
A
#
# COMPACT_ATOMS: atom_id res chain seq x y z
N MET A 1 -5.23 -12.98 -13.77
CA MET A 1 -4.45 -13.11 -12.51
C MET A 1 -5.28 -13.00 -11.21
N GLY A 2 -6.62 -13.00 -11.28
CA GLY A 2 -7.49 -13.04 -10.08
C GLY A 2 -7.20 -11.94 -9.05
N ASP A 3 -7.66 -12.14 -7.83
CA ASP A 3 -7.49 -11.19 -6.72
C ASP A 3 -6.19 -11.46 -5.94
N ALA A 4 -5.16 -12.02 -6.58
CA ALA A 4 -3.91 -12.34 -5.91
C ALA A 4 -3.09 -11.07 -5.64
N VAL A 5 -2.44 -11.01 -4.48
CA VAL A 5 -1.43 -10.01 -4.11
C VAL A 5 -0.04 -10.61 -4.36
N PHE A 6 0.82 -9.88 -5.06
CA PHE A 6 2.18 -10.35 -5.38
C PHE A 6 3.21 -9.54 -4.60
N GLN A 7 4.20 -10.23 -4.03
CA GLN A 7 5.31 -9.60 -3.32
C GLN A 7 6.04 -8.59 -4.23
N MET A 8 6.28 -8.97 -5.49
CA MET A 8 6.88 -8.09 -6.50
C MET A 8 6.12 -6.77 -6.70
N ASP A 9 4.77 -6.77 -6.64
CA ASP A 9 3.99 -5.52 -6.73
C ASP A 9 4.21 -4.65 -5.48
N LEU A 10 4.27 -5.25 -4.29
CA LEU A 10 4.47 -4.55 -3.02
C LEU A 10 5.88 -3.92 -2.94
N GLU A 11 6.91 -4.69 -3.31
CA GLU A 11 8.30 -4.23 -3.35
C GLU A 11 8.49 -3.13 -4.39
N THR A 12 7.95 -3.32 -5.60
CA THR A 12 7.99 -2.30 -6.64
C THR A 12 7.28 -1.02 -6.19
N SER A 13 6.16 -1.15 -5.47
CA SER A 13 5.44 0.00 -4.91
C SER A 13 6.26 0.76 -3.89
N LEU A 14 6.88 0.07 -2.92
CA LEU A 14 7.69 0.71 -1.88
C LEU A 14 8.93 1.38 -2.49
N ARG A 15 9.60 0.69 -3.42
CA ARG A 15 10.76 1.24 -4.13
C ARG A 15 10.38 2.51 -4.89
N TYR A 16 9.28 2.48 -5.65
CA TYR A 16 8.80 3.66 -6.39
C TYR A 16 8.41 4.80 -5.44
N ALA A 17 7.69 4.49 -4.36
CA ALA A 17 7.27 5.48 -3.37
C ALA A 17 8.46 6.24 -2.77
N LEU A 18 9.56 5.55 -2.47
CA LEU A 18 10.74 6.19 -1.89
C LEU A 18 11.62 6.88 -2.95
N LEU A 19 11.83 6.23 -4.10
CA LEU A 19 12.79 6.67 -5.12
C LEU A 19 12.24 7.67 -6.13
N ARG A 20 10.93 7.68 -6.39
CA ARG A 20 10.28 8.49 -7.43
C ARG A 20 9.27 9.49 -6.90
N GLU A 21 8.84 9.35 -5.65
CA GLU A 21 7.92 10.29 -5.00
C GLU A 21 8.66 11.05 -3.90
N VAL A 22 9.09 10.37 -2.82
CA VAL A 22 9.72 11.01 -1.66
C VAL A 22 11.04 11.73 -2.02
N SER A 23 11.95 11.06 -2.71
CA SER A 23 13.28 11.63 -3.04
C SER A 23 13.24 12.87 -3.94
N THR A 24 12.13 13.11 -4.64
CA THR A 24 11.95 14.27 -5.52
C THR A 24 11.80 15.57 -4.74
N THR A 25 11.41 15.47 -3.47
CA THR A 25 11.36 16.62 -2.56
C THR A 25 12.79 16.98 -2.15
N LYS A 26 13.29 18.14 -2.58
CA LYS A 26 14.66 18.59 -2.28
C LYS A 26 14.97 18.53 -0.79
N VAL A 27 14.08 19.13 0.01
CA VAL A 27 14.22 19.25 1.47
C VAL A 27 12.89 18.85 2.13
N ILE A 28 12.93 17.83 2.98
CA ILE A 28 11.78 17.26 3.68
C ILE A 28 11.85 17.67 5.15
N LYS A 29 10.88 18.50 5.59
CA LYS A 29 10.80 19.02 6.97
C LYS A 29 9.35 19.25 7.41
N GLY A 30 9.13 19.58 8.68
CA GLY A 30 7.80 19.90 9.22
C GLY A 30 6.76 18.79 8.97
N GLU A 31 5.59 19.15 8.43
CA GLU A 31 4.51 18.17 8.15
C GLU A 31 4.94 17.07 7.16
N GLN A 32 5.76 17.39 6.15
CA GLN A 32 6.23 16.39 5.18
C GLN A 32 7.10 15.33 5.86
N LEU A 33 7.96 15.76 6.78
CA LEU A 33 8.81 14.85 7.54
C LEU A 33 8.00 14.02 8.55
N ALA A 34 6.99 14.63 9.19
CA ALA A 34 6.06 13.89 10.05
C ALA A 34 5.30 12.80 9.25
N ALA A 35 4.84 13.12 8.04
CA ALA A 35 4.21 12.17 7.14
C ALA A 35 5.16 11.05 6.71
N LEU A 36 6.42 11.38 6.37
CA LEU A 36 7.44 10.38 6.02
C LEU A 36 7.74 9.44 7.20
N ARG A 37 7.90 9.98 8.41
CA ARG A 37 8.09 9.16 9.64
C ARG A 37 6.90 8.23 9.87
N ALA A 38 5.67 8.72 9.74
CA ALA A 38 4.47 7.90 9.88
C ALA A 38 4.42 6.79 8.82
N PHE A 39 4.74 7.09 7.57
CA PHE A 39 4.82 6.12 6.48
C PHE A 39 5.88 5.05 6.75
N LEU A 40 7.11 5.43 7.10
CA LEU A 40 8.19 4.49 7.41
C LEU A 40 7.86 3.62 8.64
N ASN A 41 7.19 4.18 9.64
CA ASN A 41 6.76 3.42 10.82
C ASN A 41 5.78 2.30 10.46
N VAL A 42 4.80 2.56 9.60
CA VAL A 42 3.84 1.51 9.18
C VAL A 42 4.50 0.48 8.25
N ILE A 43 5.42 0.92 7.39
CA ILE A 43 6.22 0.02 6.54
C ILE A 43 7.06 -0.91 7.43
N LYS A 44 7.80 -0.37 8.40
CA LYS A 44 8.62 -1.16 9.34
C LYS A 44 7.80 -2.21 10.10
N LYS A 45 6.57 -1.87 10.52
CA LYS A 45 5.73 -2.76 11.33
C LYS A 45 5.02 -3.85 10.51
N TYR A 46 4.55 -3.51 9.32
CA TYR A 46 3.54 -4.33 8.64
C TYR A 46 3.97 -4.82 7.26
N PHE A 47 4.98 -4.21 6.60
CA PHE A 47 5.43 -4.64 5.27
C PHE A 47 6.10 -6.03 5.32
N PRO A 48 5.89 -6.91 4.32
CA PRO A 48 6.47 -8.24 4.29
C PRO A 48 7.90 -8.18 3.74
N PHE A 49 8.82 -7.63 4.51
CA PHE A 49 10.21 -7.58 4.07
C PHE A 49 10.87 -8.97 3.97
N GLY A 50 11.78 -9.10 3.00
CA GLY A 50 12.77 -10.17 2.96
C GLY A 50 13.87 -9.99 4.00
N TYR A 51 14.83 -10.93 4.01
CA TYR A 51 15.81 -11.07 5.08
C TYR A 51 16.78 -9.87 5.20
N ASN A 52 17.24 -9.33 4.08
CA ASN A 52 18.27 -8.27 4.05
C ASN A 52 17.76 -6.85 4.37
N SER A 53 16.49 -6.70 4.74
CA SER A 53 15.82 -5.40 4.93
C SER A 53 16.19 -4.63 6.19
N THR A 54 16.75 -5.29 7.21
CA THR A 54 16.94 -4.71 8.54
C THR A 54 17.80 -3.44 8.51
N SER A 55 18.94 -3.49 7.81
CA SER A 55 19.85 -2.34 7.68
C SER A 55 19.17 -1.18 6.96
N PHE A 56 18.50 -1.47 5.83
CA PHE A 56 17.78 -0.48 5.04
C PHE A 56 16.73 0.28 5.87
N ILE A 57 15.91 -0.45 6.63
CA ILE A 57 14.84 0.18 7.43
C ILE A 57 15.39 0.95 8.62
N ASN A 58 16.44 0.45 9.28
CA ASN A 58 17.09 1.18 10.36
C ASN A 58 17.74 2.47 9.86
N ASN A 59 18.41 2.43 8.70
CA ASN A 59 19.03 3.60 8.10
C ASN A 59 18.00 4.66 7.70
N LEU A 60 16.87 4.25 7.09
CA LEU A 60 15.76 5.16 6.80
C LEU A 60 15.16 5.77 8.07
N THR A 61 14.93 4.96 9.10
CA THR A 61 14.37 5.46 10.37
C THR A 61 15.33 6.46 11.02
N ASN A 62 16.62 6.13 11.09
CA ASN A 62 17.67 6.98 11.65
C ASN A 62 17.81 8.29 10.88
N LEU A 63 17.79 8.24 9.54
CA LEU A 63 17.81 9.43 8.70
C LEU A 63 16.65 10.37 9.05
N THR A 64 15.45 9.82 9.24
CA THR A 64 14.29 10.64 9.60
C THR A 64 14.26 11.11 11.04
N SER A 65 15.18 10.73 11.91
CA SER A 65 15.25 11.25 13.29
C SER A 65 15.72 12.71 13.35
N SER A 66 16.40 13.21 12.32
CA SER A 66 16.78 14.63 12.17
C SER A 66 15.56 15.52 11.90
N ASP A 67 15.66 16.83 12.11
CA ASP A 67 14.55 17.79 11.84
C ASP A 67 14.34 18.11 10.35
N GLU A 68 15.33 17.78 9.53
CA GLU A 68 15.32 17.97 8.08
C GLU A 68 16.04 16.81 7.40
N VAL A 69 15.51 16.36 6.26
CA VAL A 69 16.08 15.29 5.43
C VAL A 69 16.18 15.77 3.98
N GLN A 70 17.31 15.55 3.33
CA GLN A 70 17.44 15.82 1.89
C GLN A 70 16.88 14.63 1.11
N GLY A 71 16.04 14.88 0.09
CA GLY A 71 15.45 13.81 -0.73
C GLY A 71 16.49 12.90 -1.38
N VAL A 72 17.65 13.47 -1.74
CA VAL A 72 18.80 12.71 -2.28
C VAL A 72 19.34 11.66 -1.30
N GLN A 73 19.26 11.89 0.02
CA GLN A 73 19.68 10.90 1.01
C GLN A 73 18.75 9.67 1.01
N VAL A 74 17.44 9.88 0.82
CA VAL A 74 16.48 8.79 0.66
C VAL A 74 16.78 8.00 -0.62
N GLN A 75 17.06 8.70 -1.73
CA GLN A 75 17.45 8.06 -2.99
C GLN A 75 18.69 7.16 -2.82
N VAL A 76 19.73 7.65 -2.18
CA VAL A 76 20.97 6.88 -1.93
C VAL A 76 20.69 5.62 -1.12
N LEU A 77 19.87 5.71 -0.06
CA LEU A 77 19.52 4.54 0.75
C LEU A 77 18.72 3.49 -0.03
N VAL A 78 17.84 3.91 -0.94
CA VAL A 78 17.09 2.97 -1.80
C VAL A 78 18.01 2.30 -2.81
N GLN A 79 18.97 3.04 -3.39
CA GLN A 79 19.96 2.48 -4.32
C GLN A 79 20.86 1.44 -3.63
N GLN A 80 21.35 1.75 -2.42
CA GLN A 80 22.11 0.79 -1.61
C GLN A 80 21.28 -0.47 -1.27
N ALA A 81 19.97 -0.31 -1.05
CA ALA A 81 19.07 -1.43 -0.81
C ALA A 81 18.87 -2.32 -2.03
N ASP A 82 18.82 -1.74 -3.24
CA ASP A 82 18.81 -2.48 -4.50
C ASP A 82 20.11 -3.31 -4.65
N ASP A 83 21.27 -2.70 -4.40
CA ASP A 83 22.57 -3.37 -4.49
C ASP A 83 22.74 -4.48 -3.43
N SER A 84 22.09 -4.32 -2.27
CA SER A 84 22.17 -5.28 -1.15
C SER A 84 21.10 -6.38 -1.22
N GLY A 85 20.33 -6.46 -2.31
CA GLY A 85 19.29 -7.46 -2.48
C GLY A 85 18.18 -7.35 -1.43
N VAL A 86 17.73 -6.13 -1.10
CA VAL A 86 16.54 -5.89 -0.25
C VAL A 86 15.25 -6.09 -1.06
N PHE A 87 15.29 -5.75 -2.34
CA PHE A 87 14.16 -5.86 -3.24
C PHE A 87 14.45 -6.84 -4.37
N SER A 88 13.42 -7.54 -4.84
CA SER A 88 13.51 -8.46 -5.96
C SER A 88 13.90 -7.76 -7.27
N THR A 89 14.62 -8.45 -8.14
CA THR A 89 14.96 -7.97 -9.49
C THR A 89 14.58 -9.01 -10.56
N PRO A 90 14.27 -8.60 -11.80
CA PRO A 90 14.10 -7.22 -12.25
C PRO A 90 12.82 -6.57 -11.68
N GLN A 91 12.85 -5.26 -11.48
CA GLN A 91 11.68 -4.48 -11.03
C GLN A 91 10.57 -4.54 -12.09
N ARG A 92 9.37 -4.99 -11.71
CA ARG A 92 8.20 -5.04 -12.61
C ARG A 92 6.89 -5.12 -11.83
N PHE A 93 5.78 -4.74 -12.47
CA PHE A 93 4.45 -5.05 -11.96
C PHE A 93 3.98 -6.41 -12.49
N LEU A 94 3.27 -7.17 -11.66
CA LEU A 94 2.63 -8.43 -12.04
C LEU A 94 1.12 -8.30 -11.96
N GLY A 95 0.58 -8.18 -10.75
CA GLY A 95 -0.85 -7.98 -10.54
C GLY A 95 -1.31 -6.58 -10.87
N CYS A 96 -0.40 -5.61 -10.93
CA CYS A 96 -0.65 -4.21 -11.31
C CYS A 96 -0.16 -3.83 -12.70
N GLN A 97 0.28 -4.78 -13.52
CA GLN A 97 0.62 -4.51 -14.92
C GLN A 97 -0.63 -4.05 -15.68
N GLY A 98 -0.53 -2.91 -16.37
CA GLY A 98 -1.57 -2.42 -17.27
C GLY A 98 -1.44 -2.99 -18.68
N SER A 99 -2.52 -2.89 -19.46
CA SER A 99 -2.51 -3.22 -20.90
C SER A 99 -1.58 -2.30 -21.71
N ALA A 100 -1.27 -1.12 -21.18
CA ALA A 100 -0.27 -0.18 -21.70
C ALA A 100 0.44 0.55 -20.55
N ASN A 101 1.62 1.13 -20.83
CA ASN A 101 2.46 1.80 -19.83
C ASN A 101 1.78 2.94 -19.05
N ARG A 102 0.77 3.59 -19.65
CA ARG A 102 0.02 4.68 -19.01
C ARG A 102 -1.02 4.19 -17.99
N PHE A 103 -1.33 2.90 -17.97
CA PHE A 103 -2.39 2.33 -17.17
C PHE A 103 -1.87 1.58 -15.95
N ARG A 104 -2.69 1.57 -14.89
CA ARG A 104 -2.48 0.80 -13.65
C ARG A 104 -1.15 1.14 -12.98
N GLY A 105 -0.15 0.24 -13.01
CA GLY A 105 1.19 0.48 -12.51
C GLY A 105 1.24 0.93 -11.05
N TYR A 106 1.99 2.01 -10.80
CA TYR A 106 2.25 2.50 -9.45
C TYR A 106 0.99 2.89 -8.66
N PRO A 107 0.01 3.66 -9.20
CA PRO A 107 -1.26 3.89 -8.51
C PRO A 107 -1.97 2.60 -8.07
N CYS A 108 -1.98 1.56 -8.91
CA CYS A 108 -2.56 0.26 -8.54
C CYS A 108 -1.78 -0.39 -7.39
N SER A 109 -0.44 -0.39 -7.46
CA SER A 109 0.38 -1.04 -6.44
C SER A 109 0.33 -0.30 -5.11
N LEU A 110 0.18 1.02 -5.13
CA LEU A 110 0.04 1.85 -3.93
C LEU A 110 -1.28 1.55 -3.19
N TRP A 111 -2.38 1.41 -3.92
CA TRP A 111 -3.64 0.93 -3.32
C TRP A 111 -3.47 -0.45 -2.71
N ARG A 112 -2.87 -1.39 -3.42
CA ARG A 112 -2.61 -2.74 -2.90
C ARG A 112 -1.72 -2.72 -1.66
N LEU A 113 -0.70 -1.86 -1.63
CA LEU A 113 0.18 -1.68 -0.48
C LEU A 113 -0.61 -1.23 0.76
N PHE A 114 -1.43 -0.18 0.67
CA PHE A 114 -2.19 0.28 1.84
C PHE A 114 -3.30 -0.69 2.27
N HIS A 115 -3.95 -1.39 1.33
CA HIS A 115 -4.86 -2.51 1.67
C HIS A 115 -4.12 -3.64 2.39
N TYR A 116 -2.92 -3.97 1.94
CA TYR A 116 -2.05 -4.93 2.62
C TYR A 116 -1.68 -4.47 4.03
N LEU A 117 -1.25 -3.21 4.20
CA LEU A 117 -0.83 -2.67 5.50
C LEU A 117 -1.99 -2.60 6.50
N THR A 118 -3.19 -2.19 6.08
CA THR A 118 -4.37 -2.15 6.96
C THR A 118 -4.75 -3.55 7.43
N VAL A 119 -4.80 -4.54 6.53
CA VAL A 119 -5.11 -5.93 6.91
C VAL A 119 -4.05 -6.50 7.85
N ASN A 120 -2.76 -6.30 7.57
CA ASN A 120 -1.71 -6.85 8.43
C ASN A 120 -1.56 -6.12 9.75
N SER A 121 -1.99 -4.85 9.85
CA SER A 121 -2.16 -4.20 11.15
C SER A 121 -3.18 -4.90 12.04
N VAL A 122 -4.26 -5.46 11.47
CA VAL A 122 -5.23 -6.28 12.22
C VAL A 122 -4.58 -7.60 12.65
N LEU A 123 -3.98 -8.32 11.69
CA LEU A 123 -3.46 -9.67 11.91
C LEU A 123 -2.28 -9.72 12.91
N LEU A 124 -1.48 -8.66 12.97
CA LEU A 124 -0.32 -8.58 13.86
C LEU A 124 -0.64 -7.98 15.23
N ASN A 125 -1.82 -7.37 15.40
CA ASN A 125 -2.27 -6.74 16.65
C ASN A 125 -3.49 -7.44 17.28
N VAL A 126 -3.73 -8.73 16.99
CA VAL A 126 -4.90 -9.48 17.51
C VAL A 126 -5.07 -9.35 19.03
N SER A 127 -3.95 -9.32 19.77
CA SER A 127 -3.95 -9.19 21.23
C SER A 127 -3.64 -7.77 21.74
N ASN A 128 -3.37 -6.81 20.85
CA ASN A 128 -2.97 -5.46 21.22
C ASN A 128 -4.17 -4.52 21.24
N ARG A 129 -4.83 -4.43 22.40
CA ARG A 129 -5.99 -3.54 22.61
C ARG A 129 -5.65 -2.04 22.56
N LYS A 130 -4.35 -1.68 22.57
CA LYS A 130 -3.86 -0.30 22.48
C LYS A 130 -3.44 0.08 21.06
N ALA A 131 -3.59 -0.82 20.08
CA ALA A 131 -3.25 -0.52 18.70
C ALA A 131 -4.11 0.64 18.17
N ASN A 132 -3.46 1.61 17.54
CA ASN A 132 -4.13 2.80 17.02
C ASN A 132 -4.88 2.46 15.70
N PRO A 133 -6.22 2.51 15.66
CA PRO A 133 -7.01 2.21 14.46
C PRO A 133 -6.67 3.06 13.23
N VAL A 134 -6.27 4.31 13.45
CA VAL A 134 -5.98 5.27 12.38
C VAL A 134 -4.51 5.27 11.95
N GLU A 135 -3.66 4.42 12.51
CA GLU A 135 -2.20 4.46 12.24
C GLU A 135 -1.87 4.33 10.74
N VAL A 136 -2.39 3.29 10.08
CA VAL A 136 -2.13 3.03 8.66
C VAL A 136 -2.82 4.06 7.77
N LEU A 137 -4.07 4.42 8.08
CA LEU A 137 -4.84 5.40 7.31
C LEU A 137 -4.25 6.82 7.42
N GLY A 138 -3.77 7.19 8.61
CA GLY A 138 -3.09 8.46 8.85
C GLY A 138 -1.76 8.54 8.11
N ALA A 139 -0.98 7.45 8.11
CA ALA A 139 0.23 7.35 7.31
C ALA A 139 -0.04 7.47 5.81
N MET A 140 -1.08 6.78 5.31
CA MET A 140 -1.53 6.92 3.92
C MET A 140 -1.94 8.36 3.60
N HIS A 141 -2.73 8.98 4.46
CA HIS A 141 -3.22 10.34 4.30
C HIS A 141 -2.08 11.35 4.18
N GLY A 142 -1.12 11.30 5.11
CA GLY A 142 0.07 12.15 5.07
C GLY A 142 0.93 11.88 3.85
N TYR A 143 1.16 10.61 3.51
CA TYR A 143 1.94 10.24 2.34
C TYR A 143 1.33 10.79 1.04
N VAL A 144 0.03 10.57 0.84
CA VAL A 144 -0.69 11.03 -0.36
C VAL A 144 -0.73 12.57 -0.42
N LYS A 145 -0.92 13.25 0.71
CA LYS A 145 -0.93 14.72 0.78
C LYS A 145 0.41 15.33 0.34
N HIS A 146 1.51 14.74 0.77
CA HIS A 146 2.82 15.40 0.70
C HIS A 146 3.76 14.87 -0.37
N PHE A 147 3.59 13.62 -0.82
CA PHE A 147 4.54 12.98 -1.72
C PHE A 147 3.93 12.46 -3.01
N PHE A 148 2.64 12.10 -3.05
CA PHE A 148 2.05 11.51 -4.25
C PHE A 148 1.89 12.53 -5.38
N SER A 149 2.65 12.34 -6.45
CA SER A 149 2.83 13.27 -7.57
C SER A 149 1.56 13.61 -8.34
N CYS A 150 0.55 12.73 -8.34
CA CYS A 150 -0.74 13.03 -8.93
C CYS A 150 -1.55 14.00 -8.04
N SER A 151 -1.35 15.31 -8.23
CA SER A 151 -2.00 16.38 -7.45
C SER A 151 -3.54 16.24 -7.44
N HIS A 152 -4.16 16.11 -8.61
CA HIS A 152 -5.63 15.95 -8.70
C HIS A 152 -6.12 14.65 -8.04
N CYS A 153 -5.33 13.58 -8.05
CA CYS A 153 -5.66 12.35 -7.32
C CYS A 153 -5.58 12.57 -5.81
N SER A 154 -4.54 13.29 -5.37
CA SER A 154 -4.31 13.63 -3.97
C SER A 154 -5.45 14.48 -3.43
N GLU A 155 -5.83 15.57 -4.11
CA GLU A 155 -6.95 16.45 -3.74
C GLU A 155 -8.25 15.68 -3.54
N HIS A 156 -8.59 14.79 -4.49
CA HIS A 156 -9.76 13.93 -4.36
C HIS A 156 -9.68 13.00 -3.15
N PHE A 157 -8.51 12.43 -2.86
CA PHE A 157 -8.31 11.57 -1.69
C PHE A 157 -8.43 12.36 -0.38
N GLN A 158 -7.83 13.55 -0.29
CA GLN A 158 -7.92 14.42 0.88
C GLN A 158 -9.37 14.83 1.15
N LYS A 159 -10.12 15.23 0.11
CA LYS A 159 -11.54 15.56 0.23
C LYS A 159 -12.36 14.37 0.73
N MET A 160 -12.18 13.21 0.11
CA MET A 160 -12.86 11.99 0.53
C MET A 160 -12.50 11.57 1.97
N ALA A 161 -11.24 11.76 2.38
CA ALA A 161 -10.79 11.44 3.73
C ALA A 161 -11.47 12.33 4.79
N ALA A 162 -11.68 13.62 4.48
CA ALA A 162 -12.42 14.54 5.33
C ALA A 162 -13.92 14.21 5.37
N GLU A 163 -14.56 14.03 4.21
CA GLU A 163 -16.00 13.71 4.10
C GLU A 163 -16.37 12.40 4.79
N ARG A 164 -15.48 11.41 4.74
CA ARG A 164 -15.68 10.10 5.39
C ARG A 164 -15.09 10.02 6.79
N ASN A 165 -14.71 11.16 7.37
CA ASN A 165 -14.19 11.30 8.73
C ASN A 165 -13.14 10.23 9.08
N LEU A 166 -12.02 10.18 8.33
CA LEU A 166 -10.94 9.21 8.54
C LEU A 166 -10.51 9.10 10.02
N THR A 167 -10.54 10.23 10.74
CA THR A 167 -10.18 10.31 12.17
C THR A 167 -11.16 9.64 13.12
N SER A 168 -12.40 9.33 12.71
CA SER A 168 -13.39 8.66 13.56
C SER A 168 -13.34 7.13 13.49
N VAL A 169 -12.44 6.55 12.69
CA VAL A 169 -12.27 5.10 12.63
C VAL A 169 -11.88 4.56 14.00
N SER A 170 -12.69 3.64 14.53
CA SER A 170 -12.67 3.24 15.94
C SER A 170 -12.03 1.87 16.20
N SER A 171 -11.76 1.09 15.14
CA SER A 171 -11.10 -0.21 15.25
C SER A 171 -10.22 -0.53 14.04
N LEU A 172 -9.25 -1.43 14.22
CA LEU A 172 -8.38 -1.88 13.12
C LEU A 172 -9.18 -2.56 11.99
N GLU A 173 -10.27 -3.25 12.32
CA GLU A 173 -11.13 -3.86 11.30
C GLU A 173 -11.95 -2.83 10.52
N GLU A 174 -12.40 -1.78 11.22
CA GLU A 174 -13.04 -0.64 10.58
C GLU A 174 -12.07 0.12 9.67
N SER A 175 -10.77 0.18 9.98
CA SER A 175 -9.79 0.82 9.09
C SER A 175 -9.63 0.09 7.76
N VAL A 176 -9.68 -1.25 7.78
CA VAL A 176 -9.72 -2.09 6.55
C VAL A 176 -10.97 -1.79 5.73
N LEU A 177 -12.15 -1.76 6.38
CA LEU A 177 -13.42 -1.49 5.69
C LEU A 177 -13.50 -0.05 5.18
N TRP A 178 -12.99 0.92 5.93
CA TRP A 178 -12.96 2.32 5.53
C TRP A 178 -12.18 2.50 4.22
N LEU A 179 -10.99 1.89 4.13
CA LEU A 179 -10.16 1.97 2.93
C LEU A 179 -10.82 1.27 1.74
N TRP A 180 -11.48 0.14 1.99
CA TRP A 180 -12.22 -0.61 0.96
C TRP A 180 -13.39 0.22 0.41
N GLU A 181 -14.21 0.82 1.27
CA GLU A 181 -15.32 1.67 0.84
C GLU A 181 -14.81 2.91 0.09
N ALA A 182 -13.76 3.57 0.60
CA ALA A 182 -13.14 4.71 -0.06
C ALA A 182 -12.63 4.35 -1.47
N HIS A 183 -11.96 3.20 -1.62
CA HIS A 183 -11.48 2.75 -2.92
C HIS A 183 -12.66 2.43 -3.87
N ASN A 184 -13.76 1.89 -3.37
CA ASN A 184 -14.96 1.65 -4.18
C ASN A 184 -15.69 2.93 -4.62
N VAL A 185 -15.63 4.00 -3.82
CA VAL A 185 -16.07 5.34 -4.25
C VAL A 185 -15.21 5.82 -5.43
N VAL A 186 -13.90 5.65 -5.36
CA VAL A 186 -12.97 5.98 -6.45
C VAL A 186 -13.25 5.13 -7.69
N ASN A 187 -13.47 3.82 -7.54
CA ASN A 187 -13.82 2.94 -8.66
C ASN A 187 -15.11 3.40 -9.35
N LYS A 188 -16.15 3.76 -8.58
CA LYS A 188 -17.40 4.27 -9.15
C LYS A 188 -17.19 5.56 -9.95
N ARG A 189 -16.36 6.49 -9.44
CA ARG A 189 -16.07 7.76 -10.11
C ARG A 189 -15.26 7.57 -11.40
N LEU A 190 -14.27 6.68 -11.38
CA LEU A 190 -13.35 6.47 -12.50
C LEU A 190 -13.88 5.49 -13.56
N LYS A 191 -15.07 4.92 -13.37
CA LYS A 191 -15.68 4.00 -14.33
C LYS A 191 -16.03 4.74 -15.63
N GLY A 192 -15.51 4.27 -16.75
CA GLY A 192 -15.65 4.91 -18.06
C GLY A 192 -14.77 6.13 -18.29
N ASP A 193 -13.87 6.46 -17.35
CA ASP A 193 -12.94 7.57 -17.51
C ASP A 193 -11.84 7.25 -18.54
N THR A 194 -11.26 8.27 -19.18
CA THR A 194 -10.16 8.08 -20.14
C THR A 194 -8.90 7.42 -19.55
N THR A 195 -8.75 7.46 -18.23
CA THR A 195 -7.67 6.80 -17.47
C THR A 195 -7.98 5.35 -17.09
N GLU A 196 -9.19 4.86 -17.38
CA GLU A 196 -9.58 3.47 -17.19
C GLU A 196 -8.87 2.57 -18.19
N ASP A 197 -8.26 1.51 -17.68
CA ASP A 197 -7.63 0.48 -18.51
C ASP A 197 -8.75 -0.39 -19.13
N PRO A 198 -8.87 -0.48 -20.47
CA PRO A 198 -9.94 -1.25 -21.11
C PRO A 198 -9.94 -2.74 -20.75
N GLU A 199 -8.78 -3.32 -20.41
CA GLU A 199 -8.68 -4.72 -19.99
C GLU A 199 -8.97 -4.92 -18.49
N TYR A 200 -9.04 -3.82 -17.71
CA TYR A 200 -9.27 -3.83 -16.28
C TYR A 200 -10.29 -2.75 -15.87
N PRO A 201 -11.55 -2.90 -16.32
CA PRO A 201 -12.61 -1.93 -16.02
C PRO A 201 -12.82 -1.78 -14.51
N LYS A 202 -13.22 -0.58 -14.09
CA LYS A 202 -13.56 -0.26 -12.70
C LYS A 202 -14.89 -0.91 -12.35
N GLU A 203 -14.82 -1.77 -11.35
CA GLU A 203 -15.98 -2.44 -10.77
C GLU A 203 -16.03 -2.17 -9.28
N GLN A 204 -17.23 -2.35 -8.71
CA GLN A 204 -17.36 -2.46 -7.27
C GLN A 204 -16.68 -3.77 -6.83
N PHE A 205 -15.67 -3.65 -6.00
CA PHE A 205 -14.80 -4.74 -5.57
C PHE A 205 -15.17 -5.23 -4.17
N PRO A 206 -15.08 -6.54 -3.85
CA PRO A 206 -14.94 -7.64 -4.80
C PRO A 206 -16.23 -7.80 -5.60
N THR A 207 -16.18 -8.29 -6.83
CA THR A 207 -17.40 -8.54 -7.61
C THR A 207 -18.19 -9.71 -7.03
N ARG A 208 -19.49 -9.80 -7.33
CA ARG A 208 -20.36 -10.91 -6.89
C ARG A 208 -19.85 -12.28 -7.34
N LEU A 209 -19.16 -12.34 -8.49
CA LEU A 209 -18.51 -13.57 -8.96
C LEU A 209 -17.33 -13.97 -8.07
N ARG A 210 -16.58 -13.01 -7.52
CA ARG A 210 -15.39 -13.25 -6.69
C ARG A 210 -15.72 -13.51 -5.23
N CYS A 211 -16.79 -12.91 -4.72
CA CYS A 211 -17.27 -13.12 -3.35
C CYS A 211 -18.79 -13.10 -3.32
N PRO A 212 -19.47 -14.20 -3.65
CA PRO A 212 -20.93 -14.28 -3.55
C PRO A 212 -21.43 -14.01 -2.13
N GLU A 213 -20.69 -14.43 -1.10
CA GLU A 213 -21.06 -14.26 0.31
C GLU A 213 -20.96 -12.81 0.78
N CYS A 214 -20.22 -11.96 0.05
CA CYS A 214 -20.11 -10.53 0.34
C CYS A 214 -21.42 -9.77 0.08
N TYR A 215 -22.42 -10.40 -0.54
CA TYR A 215 -23.68 -9.78 -0.93
C TYR A 215 -24.89 -10.40 -0.21
N GLY A 216 -25.83 -9.54 0.19
CA GLY A 216 -27.20 -9.89 0.56
C GLY A 216 -28.02 -10.33 -0.65
N GLU A 217 -29.21 -10.88 -0.39
CA GLU A 217 -30.17 -11.21 -1.45
C GLU A 217 -30.61 -9.96 -2.22
N ASP A 218 -30.69 -8.83 -1.52
CA ASP A 218 -30.97 -7.47 -2.03
C ASP A 218 -29.76 -6.82 -2.72
N GLY A 219 -28.61 -7.48 -2.77
CA GLY A 219 -27.37 -6.94 -3.32
C GLY A 219 -26.60 -5.99 -2.37
N ALA A 220 -27.04 -5.82 -1.12
CA ALA A 220 -26.32 -5.01 -0.14
C ALA A 220 -25.03 -5.70 0.33
N TRP A 221 -24.03 -4.91 0.74
CA TRP A 221 -22.77 -5.44 1.25
C TRP A 221 -22.92 -6.08 2.63
N LYS A 222 -22.55 -7.35 2.76
CA LYS A 222 -22.30 -8.01 4.03
C LYS A 222 -20.88 -7.68 4.50
N LYS A 223 -20.71 -6.55 5.21
CA LYS A 223 -19.39 -6.03 5.63
C LYS A 223 -18.51 -7.06 6.36
N LYS A 224 -19.10 -7.96 7.16
CA LYS A 224 -18.37 -9.06 7.82
C LYS A 224 -17.73 -10.03 6.83
N GLU A 225 -18.45 -10.39 5.76
CA GLU A 225 -17.93 -11.29 4.72
C GLU A 225 -16.91 -10.58 3.82
N VAL A 226 -17.13 -9.29 3.53
CA VAL A 226 -16.14 -8.43 2.86
C VAL A 226 -14.83 -8.39 3.66
N LEU A 227 -14.91 -8.15 4.97
CA LEU A 227 -13.73 -8.12 5.83
C LEU A 227 -12.97 -9.46 5.82
N LYS A 228 -13.68 -10.59 5.91
CA LYS A 228 -13.06 -11.93 5.80
C LYS A 228 -12.38 -12.12 4.44
N TYR A 229 -13.04 -11.72 3.36
CA TYR A 229 -12.49 -11.78 2.02
C TYR A 229 -11.21 -10.96 1.89
N LEU A 230 -11.20 -9.70 2.37
CA LEU A 230 -10.03 -8.83 2.34
C LEU A 230 -8.88 -9.39 3.20
N LYS A 231 -9.16 -9.90 4.40
CA LYS A 231 -8.15 -10.55 5.25
C LYS A 231 -7.52 -11.77 4.58
N ARG A 232 -8.32 -12.57 3.86
CA ARG A 232 -7.83 -13.74 3.10
C ARG A 232 -7.00 -13.30 1.88
N MET A 233 -7.32 -12.19 1.24
CA MET A 233 -6.63 -11.70 0.05
C MET A 233 -5.31 -11.02 0.40
N TYR A 234 -5.34 -10.09 1.36
CA TYR A 234 -4.23 -9.20 1.72
C TYR A 234 -3.42 -9.68 2.94
N GLY A 235 -3.79 -10.80 3.56
CA GLY A 235 -3.03 -11.35 4.68
C GLY A 235 -1.62 -11.77 4.27
N ARG A 236 -0.65 -11.61 5.17
CA ARG A 236 0.77 -11.94 4.93
C ARG A 236 1.03 -13.35 4.37
N TYR A 237 0.20 -14.34 4.73
CA TYR A 237 0.35 -15.72 4.25
C TYR A 237 -0.29 -15.97 2.88
N SER A 238 -1.02 -14.99 2.34
CA SER A 238 -1.68 -15.07 1.03
C SER A 238 -0.90 -14.37 -0.09
N VAL A 239 0.18 -13.67 0.27
CA VAL A 239 1.08 -13.02 -0.69
C VAL A 239 1.77 -14.08 -1.53
N ARG A 240 1.72 -13.90 -2.86
CA ARG A 240 2.39 -14.78 -3.82
C ARG A 240 3.77 -14.24 -4.15
N TYR A 241 4.76 -15.13 -4.09
CA TYR A 241 6.15 -14.81 -4.42
C TYR A 241 6.51 -15.09 -5.88
N VAL A 242 5.54 -15.49 -6.70
CA VAL A 242 5.73 -15.67 -8.16
C VAL A 242 6.34 -14.41 -8.75
N GLY A 243 7.45 -14.59 -9.48
CA GLY A 243 8.18 -13.52 -10.14
C GLY A 243 9.01 -12.62 -9.23
N SER A 244 9.07 -12.92 -7.92
CA SER A 244 9.97 -12.31 -6.93
C SER A 244 11.25 -13.14 -6.79
N ASP A 245 12.33 -12.54 -6.32
CA ASP A 245 13.59 -13.26 -6.09
C ASP A 245 13.50 -14.00 -4.75
N THR A 246 13.33 -15.33 -4.82
CA THR A 246 13.20 -16.16 -3.63
C THR A 246 14.47 -16.17 -2.77
N LYS A 247 15.64 -15.81 -3.32
CA LYS A 247 16.89 -15.69 -2.54
C LYS A 247 16.89 -14.47 -1.63
N VAL A 248 16.27 -13.38 -2.08
CA VAL A 248 16.06 -12.16 -1.29
C VAL A 248 15.09 -12.42 -0.13
N LEU A 249 14.04 -13.19 -0.42
CA LEU A 249 12.93 -13.42 0.50
C LEU A 249 13.20 -14.55 1.50
N PHE A 250 13.88 -15.61 1.04
CA PHE A 250 14.11 -16.85 1.77
C PHE A 250 15.55 -17.35 1.55
N PRO A 251 16.55 -16.74 2.19
CA PRO A 251 17.92 -17.19 2.06
C PRO A 251 18.05 -18.65 2.53
N GLY A 252 18.44 -19.54 1.62
CA GLY A 252 18.69 -20.96 1.91
C GLY A 252 17.68 -21.97 1.35
N LEU A 253 16.64 -21.56 0.62
CA LEU A 253 15.70 -22.49 -0.04
C LEU A 253 16.26 -23.18 -1.31
N ASP A 254 17.50 -22.88 -1.69
CA ASP A 254 18.23 -23.54 -2.79
C ASP A 254 19.19 -24.65 -2.28
N ARG A 255 18.92 -25.28 -1.12
CA ARG A 255 19.69 -26.45 -0.62
C ARG A 255 18.88 -27.73 -0.67
#